data_AF-A0A1V8S9Y8-F1
#
_entry.id   AF-A0A1V8S9Y8-F1
#
_cell.length_a   1.000
_cell.length_b   1.000
_cell.length_c   1.000
_cell.angle_alpha   90.00
_cell.angle_beta   90.00
_cell.angle_gamma   90.00
#
_symmetry.space_group_name_H-M   'P 1'
#
loop_
_entity.id
_entity.type
_entity.pdbx_description
1 polymer ?
#
loop_
_entity_poly.entity_id
_entity_poly.type
_entity_poly.pdbx_seq_one_letter_code
_entity_poly.pdbx_strand_id
1 'polypeptide(L)'
;MLSILRKARLKDKEMRILMLGLDNAGKTTIVKRIMNEDVNSVSPTLGFIIKTIDYDGFKLNIWDVGGQKTLRTYWKNYFEKTDTLIWVVDATDRERLEDCRQELFGLLQQERLMGASLLVFKNKSDVSSSMTEDELRKGLRLDDIYTHKWKIMTCSAITGQNLQEGLQWVVQDAKDRLFLY
;
A
#
# COMPACT_ATOMS: atom_id res chain seq x y z
N MET A 1 -1.60 23.83 -17.06
CA MET A 1 -2.70 22.83 -17.21
C MET A 1 -2.62 21.74 -16.14
N LEU A 2 -1.47 21.06 -15.95
CA LEU A 2 -1.22 20.11 -14.85
C LEU A 2 -1.42 20.71 -13.44
N SER A 3 -1.05 21.98 -13.23
CA SER A 3 -1.26 22.70 -11.97
C SER A 3 -2.73 22.98 -11.65
N ILE A 4 -3.60 23.14 -12.66
CA ILE A 4 -5.03 23.41 -12.49
C ILE A 4 -5.78 22.12 -12.13
N LEU A 5 -5.46 21.00 -12.80
CA LEU A 5 -6.01 19.68 -12.47
C LEU A 5 -5.56 19.19 -11.09
N ARG A 6 -4.32 19.49 -10.67
CA ARG A 6 -3.83 19.23 -9.30
C ARG A 6 -4.52 20.12 -8.25
N LYS A 7 -4.76 21.40 -8.54
CA LYS A 7 -5.52 22.33 -7.67
C LYS A 7 -7.02 22.01 -7.60
N ALA A 8 -7.60 21.36 -8.61
CA ALA A 8 -8.97 20.85 -8.54
C ALA A 8 -9.06 19.63 -7.59
N ARG A 9 -8.09 18.71 -7.66
CA ARG A 9 -7.98 17.57 -6.72
C ARG A 9 -7.80 17.99 -5.25
N LEU A 10 -7.26 19.18 -5.00
CA LEU A 10 -7.13 19.81 -3.67
C LEU A 10 -8.49 20.15 -3.02
N LYS A 11 -9.55 20.38 -3.80
CA LYS A 11 -10.87 20.73 -3.25
C LYS A 11 -11.64 19.52 -2.72
N ASP A 12 -11.46 18.36 -3.35
CA ASP A 12 -12.31 17.21 -3.04
C ASP A 12 -11.84 16.47 -1.79
N LYS A 13 -10.59 16.69 -1.34
CA LYS A 13 -9.95 16.00 -0.20
C LYS A 13 -10.14 14.48 -0.26
N GLU A 14 -10.25 13.92 -1.46
CA GLU A 14 -10.35 12.48 -1.69
C GLU A 14 -9.01 11.95 -2.19
N MET A 15 -8.59 10.82 -1.62
CA MET A 15 -7.36 10.14 -2.00
C MET A 15 -7.69 8.72 -2.42
N ARG A 16 -7.08 8.28 -3.53
CA ARG A 16 -7.18 6.90 -3.98
C ARG A 16 -5.95 6.11 -3.57
N ILE A 17 -6.15 5.15 -2.69
CA ILE A 17 -5.11 4.26 -2.18
C ILE A 17 -5.30 2.89 -2.81
N LEU A 18 -4.26 2.38 -3.45
CA LEU A 18 -4.26 1.03 -4.00
C LEU A 18 -3.43 0.13 -3.09
N MET A 19 -4.03 -0.89 -2.50
CA MET A 19 -3.37 -1.84 -1.61
C MET A 19 -3.09 -3.15 -2.36
N LEU A 20 -1.81 -3.40 -2.66
CA LEU A 20 -1.31 -4.59 -3.35
C LEU A 20 -0.23 -5.31 -2.53
N GLY A 21 0.17 -6.48 -3.01
CA GLY A 21 1.08 -7.40 -2.34
C GLY A 21 0.69 -8.83 -2.65
N LEU A 22 1.57 -9.78 -2.37
CA LEU A 22 1.29 -11.20 -2.61
C LEU A 22 0.08 -11.67 -1.77
N ASP A 23 -0.51 -12.80 -2.17
CA ASP A 23 -1.46 -13.51 -1.34
C ASP A 23 -0.88 -13.83 0.05
N ASN A 24 -1.77 -13.89 1.04
CA ASN A 24 -1.44 -14.10 2.46
C ASN A 24 -0.59 -12.98 3.13
N ALA A 25 -0.25 -11.90 2.43
CA ALA A 25 0.47 -10.76 3.02
C ALA A 25 -0.32 -10.01 4.12
N GLY A 26 -1.65 -10.18 4.17
CA GLY A 26 -2.53 -9.58 5.19
C GLY A 26 -3.22 -8.28 4.78
N LYS A 27 -3.34 -7.99 3.48
CA LYS A 27 -3.99 -6.77 2.93
C LYS A 27 -5.42 -6.57 3.48
N THR A 28 -6.29 -7.54 3.28
CA THR A 28 -7.68 -7.49 3.77
C THR A 28 -7.74 -7.41 5.29
N THR A 29 -6.83 -8.07 6.01
CA THR A 29 -6.72 -7.99 7.47
C THR A 29 -6.35 -6.58 7.92
N ILE A 30 -5.43 -5.89 7.23
CA ILE A 30 -5.09 -4.48 7.49
C ILE A 30 -6.32 -3.61 7.30
N VAL A 31 -7.02 -3.74 6.17
CA VAL A 31 -8.23 -2.94 5.90
C VAL A 31 -9.28 -3.18 6.98
N LYS A 32 -9.61 -4.44 7.29
CA LYS A 32 -10.56 -4.78 8.36
C LYS A 32 -10.14 -4.20 9.70
N ARG A 33 -8.87 -4.30 10.06
CA ARG A 33 -8.33 -3.74 11.31
C ARG A 33 -8.50 -2.23 11.38
N ILE A 34 -8.19 -1.50 10.31
CA ILE A 34 -8.37 -0.05 10.23
C ILE A 34 -9.86 0.31 10.37
N MET A 35 -10.76 -0.49 9.78
CA MET A 35 -12.20 -0.32 9.87
C MET A 35 -12.80 -0.76 11.23
N ASN A 36 -11.99 -1.22 12.18
CA ASN A 36 -12.44 -1.86 13.43
C ASN A 36 -13.42 -3.04 13.20
N GLU A 37 -13.22 -3.79 12.11
CA GLU A 37 -13.96 -5.01 11.77
C GLU A 37 -13.25 -6.26 12.32
N ASP A 38 -13.97 -7.39 12.42
CA ASP A 38 -13.38 -8.66 12.83
C ASP A 38 -12.33 -9.16 11.84
N VAL A 39 -11.15 -9.46 12.37
CA VAL A 39 -9.97 -9.93 11.64
C VAL A 39 -9.74 -11.44 11.75
N ASN A 40 -10.50 -12.15 12.60
CA ASN A 40 -10.27 -13.57 12.85
C ASN A 40 -10.81 -14.44 11.69
N SER A 41 -11.82 -13.95 10.98
CA SER A 41 -12.36 -14.59 9.77
C SER A 41 -12.03 -13.78 8.52
N VAL A 42 -10.97 -14.16 7.82
CA VAL A 42 -10.56 -13.55 6.54
C VAL A 42 -10.24 -14.64 5.53
N SER A 43 -11.02 -14.68 4.45
CA SER A 43 -10.77 -15.54 3.29
C SER A 43 -9.97 -14.79 2.23
N PRO A 44 -9.23 -15.49 1.35
CA PRO A 44 -8.56 -14.86 0.21
C PRO A 44 -9.54 -14.09 -0.67
N THR A 45 -9.22 -12.82 -0.94
CA THR A 45 -10.06 -11.95 -1.78
C THR A 45 -10.05 -12.40 -3.23
N LEU A 46 -11.24 -12.63 -3.78
CA LEU A 46 -11.46 -12.82 -5.22
C LEU A 46 -11.83 -11.46 -5.83
N GLY A 47 -10.97 -10.91 -6.66
CA GLY A 47 -11.16 -9.57 -7.24
C GLY A 47 -10.68 -8.47 -6.30
N PHE A 48 -11.58 -7.58 -5.87
CA PHE A 48 -11.24 -6.42 -5.05
C PHE A 48 -12.37 -6.01 -4.09
N ILE A 49 -12.00 -5.28 -3.04
CA ILE A 49 -12.89 -4.65 -2.06
C ILE A 49 -12.55 -3.16 -2.02
N ILE A 50 -13.57 -2.30 -1.91
CA ILE A 50 -13.38 -0.86 -1.67
C ILE A 50 -13.89 -0.53 -0.27
N LYS A 51 -13.06 0.15 0.50
CA LYS A 51 -13.46 0.78 1.77
C LYS A 51 -13.08 2.25 1.74
N THR A 52 -14.00 3.09 2.19
CA THR A 52 -13.78 4.55 2.30
C THR A 52 -13.68 4.90 3.77
N ILE A 53 -12.66 5.69 4.13
CA ILE A 53 -12.37 6.09 5.51
C ILE A 53 -12.20 7.59 5.56
N ASP A 54 -12.85 8.26 6.51
CA ASP A 54 -12.56 9.64 6.85
C ASP A 54 -11.36 9.69 7.79
N TYR A 55 -10.26 10.32 7.36
CA TYR A 55 -9.02 10.45 8.12
C TYR A 55 -8.45 11.87 7.96
N ASP A 56 -8.32 12.60 9.07
CA ASP A 56 -7.77 13.97 9.10
C ASP A 56 -8.40 14.92 8.06
N GLY A 57 -9.72 14.80 7.88
CA GLY A 57 -10.49 15.58 6.91
C GLY A 57 -10.34 15.16 5.45
N PHE A 58 -9.67 14.04 5.16
CA PHE A 58 -9.59 13.41 3.85
C PHE A 58 -10.45 12.15 3.79
N LYS A 59 -11.05 11.89 2.63
CA LYS A 59 -11.67 10.60 2.31
C LYS A 59 -10.66 9.70 1.63
N LEU A 60 -10.24 8.65 2.32
CA LEU A 60 -9.31 7.66 1.81
C LEU A 60 -10.10 6.49 1.20
N ASN A 61 -10.08 6.38 -0.13
CA ASN A 61 -10.69 5.29 -0.88
C ASN A 61 -9.65 4.18 -1.07
N ILE A 62 -9.70 3.16 -0.22
CA ILE A 62 -8.76 2.02 -0.23
C ILE A 62 -9.31 0.90 -1.10
N TRP A 63 -8.55 0.57 -2.15
CA TRP A 63 -8.78 -0.56 -3.04
C TRP A 63 -7.91 -1.74 -2.61
N ASP A 64 -8.49 -2.69 -1.87
CA ASP A 64 -7.85 -3.96 -1.50
C ASP A 64 -8.06 -4.97 -2.62
N VAL A 65 -6.99 -5.44 -3.26
CA VAL A 65 -7.06 -6.33 -4.41
C VAL A 65 -6.43 -7.69 -4.10
N GLY A 66 -7.05 -8.77 -4.56
CA GLY A 66 -6.55 -10.13 -4.40
C GLY A 66 -5.11 -10.28 -4.93
N GLY A 67 -4.26 -10.95 -4.14
CA GLY A 67 -2.83 -11.12 -4.45
C GLY A 67 -2.43 -12.49 -5.01
N GLN A 68 -3.40 -13.39 -5.19
CA GLN A 68 -3.15 -14.73 -5.72
C GLN A 68 -2.51 -14.63 -7.09
N LYS A 69 -1.53 -15.48 -7.39
CA LYS A 69 -0.75 -15.43 -8.63
C LYS A 69 -1.61 -15.35 -9.90
N THR A 70 -2.72 -16.10 -9.94
CA THR A 70 -3.69 -16.11 -11.06
C THR A 70 -4.48 -14.80 -11.22
N LEU A 71 -4.56 -13.97 -10.18
CA LEU A 71 -5.27 -12.70 -10.17
C LEU A 71 -4.37 -11.49 -10.48
N ARG A 72 -3.04 -11.62 -10.35
CA ARG A 72 -2.09 -10.49 -10.48
C ARG A 72 -2.12 -9.84 -11.87
N THR A 73 -2.45 -10.61 -12.92
CA THR A 73 -2.62 -10.10 -14.28
C THR A 73 -3.71 -9.03 -14.41
N TYR A 74 -4.64 -8.97 -13.46
CA TYR A 74 -5.75 -8.00 -13.42
C TYR A 74 -5.42 -6.75 -12.59
N TRP A 75 -4.30 -6.71 -11.86
CA TRP A 75 -3.92 -5.53 -11.05
C TRP A 75 -3.90 -4.24 -11.85
N LYS A 76 -3.48 -4.31 -13.12
CA LYS A 76 -3.42 -3.17 -14.05
C LYS A 76 -4.75 -2.46 -14.28
N ASN A 77 -5.86 -3.15 -14.04
CA ASN A 77 -7.19 -2.57 -14.16
C ASN A 77 -7.48 -1.53 -13.05
N TYR A 78 -6.65 -1.48 -12.01
CA TYR A 78 -6.86 -0.65 -10.83
C TYR A 78 -5.79 0.43 -10.64
N PHE A 79 -4.88 0.66 -11.59
CA PHE A 79 -3.79 1.64 -11.41
C PHE A 79 -4.23 3.09 -11.59
N GLU A 80 -5.26 3.35 -12.39
CA GLU A 80 -5.66 4.71 -12.73
C GLU A 80 -5.98 5.56 -11.49
N LYS A 81 -5.50 6.81 -11.51
CA LYS A 81 -5.73 7.81 -10.46
C LYS A 81 -5.23 7.37 -9.07
N THR A 82 -4.24 6.49 -8.97
CA THR A 82 -3.65 6.08 -7.68
C THR A 82 -2.76 7.18 -7.12
N ASP A 83 -2.98 7.55 -5.86
CA ASP A 83 -2.20 8.57 -5.16
C ASP A 83 -1.09 7.98 -4.31
N THR A 84 -1.38 6.83 -3.73
CA THR A 84 -0.43 6.03 -2.96
C THR A 84 -0.67 4.56 -3.24
N LEU A 85 0.40 3.87 -3.60
CA LEU A 85 0.48 2.41 -3.61
C LEU A 85 0.92 1.98 -2.21
N ILE A 86 0.07 1.21 -1.52
CA ILE A 86 0.47 0.47 -0.32
C ILE A 86 0.88 -0.93 -0.76
N TRP A 87 2.17 -1.26 -0.63
CA TRP A 87 2.72 -2.57 -0.87
C TRP A 87 2.84 -3.34 0.44
N VAL A 88 2.01 -4.36 0.64
CA VAL A 88 1.98 -5.16 1.86
C VAL A 88 2.85 -6.40 1.68
N VAL A 89 3.77 -6.61 2.61
CA VAL A 89 4.74 -7.70 2.60
C VAL A 89 4.55 -8.53 3.86
N ASP A 90 4.44 -9.85 3.70
CA ASP A 90 4.55 -10.77 4.83
C ASP A 90 6.00 -10.81 5.29
N ALA A 91 6.30 -10.22 6.43
CA ALA A 91 7.67 -10.16 6.92
C ALA A 91 8.22 -11.52 7.40
N THR A 92 7.39 -12.56 7.50
CA THR A 92 7.83 -13.91 7.89
C THR A 92 8.21 -14.77 6.68
N ASP A 93 7.80 -14.37 5.48
CA ASP A 93 7.91 -15.15 4.24
C ASP A 93 9.14 -14.76 3.42
N ARG A 94 10.30 -15.23 3.88
CA ARG A 94 11.59 -14.99 3.19
C ARG A 94 11.68 -15.69 1.84
N GLU A 95 11.04 -16.85 1.69
CA GLU A 95 11.11 -17.66 0.48
C GLU A 95 10.48 -16.95 -0.72
N ARG A 96 9.40 -16.19 -0.50
CA ARG A 96 8.71 -15.44 -1.56
C ARG A 96 9.16 -13.98 -1.67
N LEU A 97 10.22 -13.56 -0.98
CA LEU A 97 10.69 -12.17 -1.03
C LEU A 97 11.15 -11.75 -2.42
N GLU A 98 11.76 -12.67 -3.17
CA GLU A 98 12.19 -12.43 -4.55
C GLU A 98 10.99 -12.28 -5.51
N ASP A 99 9.94 -13.11 -5.38
CA ASP A 99 8.67 -12.95 -6.12
C ASP A 99 8.03 -11.59 -5.77
N CYS A 100 8.02 -11.25 -4.49
CA CYS A 100 7.51 -9.97 -3.99
C CYS A 100 8.24 -8.77 -4.61
N ARG A 101 9.58 -8.85 -4.71
CA ARG A 101 10.41 -7.83 -5.35
C ARG A 101 10.11 -7.70 -6.84
N GLN A 102 10.06 -8.82 -7.58
CA GLN A 102 9.82 -8.81 -9.02
C GLN A 102 8.47 -8.17 -9.36
N GLU A 103 7.42 -8.54 -8.62
CA GLU A 103 6.09 -7.96 -8.77
C GLU A 103 6.08 -6.44 -8.47
N LEU A 104 6.72 -6.01 -7.37
CA LEU A 104 6.83 -4.60 -7.03
C LEU A 104 7.52 -3.80 -8.14
N PHE A 105 8.66 -4.27 -8.64
CA PHE A 105 9.37 -3.57 -9.72
C PHE A 105 8.57 -3.51 -11.01
N GLY A 106 7.88 -4.61 -11.38
CA GLY A 106 6.99 -4.63 -12.55
C GLY A 106 5.82 -3.64 -12.44
N LEU A 107 5.30 -3.44 -11.23
CA LEU A 107 4.27 -2.43 -10.94
C LEU A 107 4.81 -1.01 -11.10
N LEU A 108 5.97 -0.69 -10.52
CA LEU A 108 6.52 0.66 -10.54
C LEU A 108 6.98 1.13 -11.93
N GLN A 109 7.08 0.23 -12.91
CA GLN A 109 7.33 0.57 -14.32
C GLN A 109 6.05 1.03 -15.06
N GLN A 110 4.87 0.90 -14.45
CA GLN A 110 3.61 1.22 -15.10
C GLN A 110 3.39 2.74 -15.11
N GLU A 111 3.23 3.31 -16.31
CA GLU A 111 3.01 4.76 -16.48
C GLU A 111 1.84 5.28 -15.63
N ARG A 112 0.81 4.46 -15.46
CA ARG A 112 -0.40 4.78 -14.67
C ARG A 112 -0.15 4.93 -13.17
N LEU A 113 0.98 4.43 -12.67
CA LEU A 113 1.42 4.59 -11.28
C LEU A 113 2.46 5.71 -11.12
N MET A 114 2.93 6.31 -12.21
CA MET A 114 3.88 7.42 -12.11
C MET A 114 3.31 8.58 -11.30
N GLY A 115 4.12 9.07 -10.36
CA GLY A 115 3.75 10.15 -9.45
C GLY A 115 2.98 9.70 -8.22
N ALA A 116 2.61 8.41 -8.09
CA ALA A 116 2.15 7.86 -6.81
C ALA A 116 3.33 7.78 -5.82
N SER A 117 3.01 7.77 -4.53
CA SER A 117 3.99 7.43 -3.48
C SER A 117 3.88 5.96 -3.11
N LEU A 118 4.94 5.40 -2.56
CA LEU A 118 5.00 3.99 -2.16
C LEU A 118 5.10 3.86 -0.63
N LEU A 119 4.08 3.32 0.01
CA LEU A 119 4.18 2.85 1.40
C LEU A 119 4.39 1.35 1.41
N VAL A 120 5.49 0.88 1.98
CA VAL A 120 5.73 -0.55 2.18
C VAL A 120 5.32 -0.93 3.60
N PHE A 121 4.21 -1.64 3.74
CA PHE A 121 3.84 -2.25 5.02
C PHE A 121 4.59 -3.56 5.20
N LYS A 122 5.57 -3.55 6.09
CA LYS A 122 6.23 -4.74 6.61
C LYS A 122 5.32 -5.35 7.68
N ASN A 123 4.39 -6.19 7.24
CA ASN A 123 3.32 -6.75 8.08
C ASN A 123 3.77 -8.03 8.81
N LYS A 124 2.96 -8.46 9.80
CA LYS A 124 3.22 -9.62 10.67
C LYS A 124 4.48 -9.45 11.53
N SER A 125 4.72 -8.22 11.99
CA SER A 125 5.83 -7.92 12.91
C SER A 125 5.64 -8.45 14.32
N ASP A 126 4.42 -8.88 14.66
CA ASP A 126 4.08 -9.58 15.90
C ASP A 126 4.65 -11.01 15.97
N VAL A 127 5.09 -11.58 14.84
CA VAL A 127 5.65 -12.93 14.78
C VAL A 127 7.17 -12.88 14.96
N SER A 128 7.72 -13.75 15.82
CA SER A 128 9.15 -13.76 16.18
C SER A 128 10.10 -13.97 14.99
N SER A 129 9.66 -14.67 13.95
CA SER A 129 10.43 -14.89 12.71
C SER A 129 10.35 -13.72 11.73
N SER A 130 9.69 -12.60 12.07
CA SER A 130 9.60 -11.42 11.21
C SER A 130 11.00 -10.93 10.81
N MET A 131 11.18 -10.60 9.53
CA MET A 131 12.39 -9.96 9.03
C MET A 131 12.66 -8.66 9.78
N THR A 132 13.91 -8.20 9.78
CA THR A 132 14.22 -6.82 10.18
C THR A 132 13.84 -5.84 9.07
N GLU A 133 13.80 -4.55 9.38
CA GLU A 133 13.58 -3.52 8.36
C GLU A 133 14.70 -3.51 7.30
N ASP A 134 15.95 -3.71 7.73
CA ASP A 134 17.13 -3.74 6.86
C ASP A 134 17.13 -4.97 5.93
N GLU A 135 16.76 -6.15 6.44
CA GLU A 135 16.60 -7.36 5.63
C GLU A 135 15.56 -7.15 4.53
N LEU A 136 14.41 -6.58 4.87
CA LEU A 136 13.34 -6.32 3.90
C LEU A 136 13.73 -5.23 2.90
N ARG A 137 14.36 -4.14 3.35
CA ARG A 137 14.85 -3.06 2.48
C ARG A 137 15.82 -3.60 1.42
N LYS A 138 16.79 -4.42 1.84
CA LYS A 138 17.77 -5.06 0.96
C LYS A 138 17.12 -6.09 0.04
N GLY A 139 16.28 -6.97 0.60
CA GLY A 139 15.63 -8.04 -0.16
C GLY A 139 14.65 -7.53 -1.21
N LEU A 140 13.96 -6.41 -0.95
CA LEU A 140 13.13 -5.73 -1.95
C LEU A 140 13.90 -4.74 -2.82
N ARG A 141 15.20 -4.53 -2.57
CA ARG A 141 16.03 -3.54 -3.29
C ARG A 141 15.39 -2.15 -3.36
N LEU A 142 14.82 -1.67 -2.25
CA LEU A 142 14.10 -0.39 -2.25
C LEU A 142 14.99 0.80 -2.58
N ASP A 143 16.28 0.71 -2.26
CA ASP A 143 17.28 1.75 -2.58
C ASP A 143 17.49 1.95 -4.08
N ASP A 144 17.10 0.98 -4.91
CA ASP A 144 17.16 1.09 -6.37
C ASP A 144 15.91 1.78 -6.95
N ILE A 145 14.94 2.15 -6.12
CA ILE A 145 13.71 2.85 -6.52
C ILE A 145 13.95 4.36 -6.41
N TYR A 146 14.30 4.98 -7.54
CA TYR A 146 14.47 6.43 -7.66
C TYR A 146 13.23 7.15 -8.22
N THR A 147 12.28 6.39 -8.78
CA THR A 147 11.11 6.92 -9.50
C THR A 147 9.96 7.31 -8.58
N HIS A 148 9.92 6.78 -7.35
CA HIS A 148 8.84 6.99 -6.39
C HIS A 148 9.44 7.30 -5.02
N LYS A 149 8.85 8.27 -4.31
CA LYS A 149 9.14 8.45 -2.88
C LYS A 149 8.56 7.25 -2.14
N TRP A 150 9.38 6.61 -1.31
CA TRP A 150 8.97 5.43 -0.57
C TRP A 150 9.24 5.55 0.94
N LYS A 151 8.49 4.77 1.73
CA LYS A 151 8.72 4.58 3.17
C LYS A 151 8.40 3.15 3.57
N ILE A 152 9.22 2.54 4.41
CA ILE A 152 8.85 1.29 5.11
C ILE A 152 8.13 1.66 6.40
N MET A 153 7.05 0.93 6.70
CA MET A 153 6.37 0.95 7.98
C MET A 153 6.27 -0.48 8.50
N THR A 154 7.00 -0.79 9.58
CA THR A 154 6.79 -2.03 10.34
C THR A 154 5.41 -1.98 10.97
N CYS A 155 4.56 -2.97 10.72
CA CYS A 155 3.18 -3.00 11.22
C CYS A 155 2.70 -4.41 11.57
N SER A 156 1.56 -4.49 12.24
CA SER A 156 0.85 -5.74 12.46
C SER A 156 -0.64 -5.54 12.25
N ALA A 157 -1.19 -6.26 11.27
CA ALA A 157 -2.62 -6.30 11.02
C ALA A 157 -3.42 -6.92 12.19
N ILE A 158 -2.78 -7.77 13.00
CA ILE A 158 -3.41 -8.48 14.13
C ILE A 158 -3.42 -7.63 15.39
N THR A 159 -2.40 -6.81 15.65
CA THR A 159 -2.39 -5.93 16.83
C THR A 159 -2.92 -4.53 16.50
N GLY A 160 -2.87 -4.12 15.23
CA GLY A 160 -3.15 -2.76 14.78
C GLY A 160 -1.94 -1.83 14.83
N GLN A 161 -0.77 -2.33 15.23
CA GLN A 161 0.46 -1.55 15.35
C GLN A 161 0.80 -0.83 14.04
N ASN A 162 1.04 0.47 14.13
CA ASN A 162 1.53 1.35 13.06
C ASN A 162 0.61 1.48 11.82
N LEU A 163 -0.64 1.00 11.89
CA LEU A 163 -1.56 1.12 10.76
C LEU A 163 -2.06 2.56 10.60
N GLN A 164 -2.39 3.22 11.71
CA GLN A 164 -2.85 4.62 11.70
C GLN A 164 -1.71 5.57 11.32
N GLU A 165 -0.50 5.30 11.78
CA GLU A 165 0.74 5.99 11.45
C GLU A 165 1.07 5.86 9.96
N GLY A 166 0.80 4.70 9.38
CA GLY A 166 0.87 4.49 7.93
C GLY A 166 -0.10 5.40 7.17
N LEU A 167 -1.37 5.47 7.58
CA LEU A 167 -2.35 6.39 6.98
C LEU A 167 -1.98 7.86 7.17
N GLN A 168 -1.45 8.21 8.34
CA GLN A 168 -0.94 9.55 8.62
C GLN A 168 0.16 9.93 7.62
N TRP A 169 1.11 9.02 7.37
CA TRP A 169 2.15 9.26 6.38
C TRP A 169 1.58 9.44 4.97
N VAL A 170 0.59 8.64 4.58
CA VAL A 170 -0.08 8.76 3.27
C VAL A 170 -0.68 10.16 3.11
N VAL A 171 -1.43 10.63 4.10
CA VAL A 171 -2.05 11.96 4.06
C VAL A 171 -1.00 13.08 4.09
N GLN A 172 0.02 12.96 4.93
CA GLN A 172 1.07 13.97 5.02
C GLN A 172 1.87 14.06 3.72
N ASP A 173 2.24 12.93 3.13
CA ASP A 173 2.97 12.90 1.87
C ASP A 173 2.15 13.51 0.71
N ALA A 174 0.84 13.25 0.68
CA ALA A 174 -0.04 13.90 -0.27
C ALA A 174 -0.10 15.42 -0.07
N LYS A 175 -0.21 15.89 1.19
CA LYS A 175 -0.12 17.33 1.51
C LYS A 175 1.20 17.92 1.02
N ASP A 176 2.33 17.30 1.34
CA ASP A 176 3.66 17.80 0.96
C ASP A 176 3.82 17.92 -0.56
N ARG A 177 3.39 16.91 -1.32
CA ARG A 177 3.41 16.95 -2.80
C ARG A 177 2.51 18.03 -3.38
N LEU A 178 1.52 18.51 -2.63
CA LEU A 178 0.64 19.60 -3.03
C LEU A 178 1.21 20.98 -2.70
N PHE A 179 2.04 21.12 -1.65
CA PHE A 179 2.67 22.39 -1.27
C PHE A 179 3.99 22.68 -2.00
N LEU A 180 4.61 21.67 -2.61
CA LEU A 180 5.83 21.82 -3.42
C LEU A 180 5.58 22.40 -4.83
N TYR A 181 4.34 22.77 -5.18
CA TYR A 181 3.93 23.35 -6.47
C TYR A 181 2.87 24.44 -6.30
#